data_AF-A0A372M5U4-F1
#
_entry.id   AF-A0A372M5U4-F1
#
_cell.length_a   1.000
_cell.length_b   1.000
_cell.length_c   1.000
_cell.angle_alpha   90.00
_cell.angle_beta   90.00
_cell.angle_gamma   90.00
#
_symmetry.space_group_name_H-M   'P 1'
#
loop_
_entity.id
_entity.type
_entity.pdbx_description
1 polymer ?
#
loop_
_entity_poly.entity_id
_entity_poly.type
_entity_poly.pdbx_seq_one_letter_code
_entity_poly.pdbx_strand_id
1 'polypeptide(L)'
;MRLAESGDAQKLAAWLGVVVSIIAVLGFFGIDRFDDLKRAVASPEQAEACEKARAAVGDAADAPSLRVNPAKYSPLAGALREAAGLTEDKELGRRLHASAEAFSAYTRALVAEDTKRAWEAHALANQSQESWTSYCKANGV
;
A
#
# COMPACT_ATOMS: atom_id res chain seq x y z
N MET A 1 -50.00 13.02 34.12
CA MET A 1 -48.61 12.56 34.29
C MET A 1 -48.03 12.25 32.91
N ARG A 2 -47.09 13.05 32.41
CA ARG A 2 -46.23 12.72 31.26
C ARG A 2 -44.81 13.11 31.64
N LEU A 3 -44.01 12.12 32.04
CA LEU A 3 -42.60 12.26 32.44
C LEU A 3 -41.76 11.13 31.82
N ALA A 4 -42.06 10.75 30.57
CA ALA A 4 -41.38 9.62 29.90
C ALA A 4 -40.54 10.01 28.67
N GLU A 5 -40.44 11.29 28.29
CA GLU A 5 -39.81 11.70 27.02
C GLU A 5 -38.48 12.45 27.18
N SER A 6 -38.05 12.77 28.42
CA SER A 6 -36.83 13.57 28.66
C SER A 6 -35.53 12.78 28.63
N GLY A 7 -35.56 11.45 28.82
CA GLY A 7 -34.36 10.63 28.95
C GLY A 7 -33.60 10.38 27.63
N ASP A 8 -34.34 10.10 26.55
CA ASP A 8 -33.74 9.77 25.26
C ASP A 8 -33.30 11.02 24.49
N ALA A 9 -34.05 12.12 24.58
CA ALA A 9 -33.67 13.40 23.99
C ALA A 9 -32.37 13.96 24.60
N GLN A 10 -32.17 13.78 25.90
CA GLN A 10 -30.97 14.25 26.60
C GLN A 10 -29.74 13.38 26.29
N LYS A 11 -29.92 12.06 26.09
CA LYS A 11 -28.86 11.17 25.58
C LYS A 11 -28.50 11.45 24.12
N LEU A 12 -29.49 11.70 23.27
CA LEU A 12 -29.28 12.08 21.86
C LEU A 12 -28.55 13.42 21.73
N ALA A 13 -28.91 14.40 22.56
CA ALA A 13 -28.23 15.69 22.61
C ALA A 13 -26.77 15.55 23.08
N ALA A 14 -26.50 14.69 24.06
CA ALA A 14 -25.13 14.42 24.52
C ALA A 14 -24.29 13.73 23.43
N TRP A 15 -24.87 12.78 22.70
CA TRP A 15 -24.19 12.10 21.59
C TRP A 15 -23.91 13.05 20.41
N LEU A 16 -24.88 13.89 20.05
CA LEU A 16 -24.69 14.94 19.05
C LEU A 16 -23.60 15.93 19.47
N GLY A 17 -23.54 16.31 20.75
CA GLY A 17 -22.50 17.20 21.27
C GLY A 17 -21.08 16.62 21.14
N VAL A 18 -20.91 15.32 21.39
CA VAL A 18 -19.61 14.63 21.23
C VAL A 18 -19.22 14.52 19.75
N VAL A 19 -20.16 14.21 18.86
CA VAL A 19 -19.88 14.14 17.43
C VAL A 19 -19.50 15.52 16.87
N VAL A 20 -20.23 16.57 17.29
CA VAL A 20 -19.93 17.95 16.87
C VAL A 20 -18.60 18.44 17.44
N SER A 21 -18.22 18.05 18.67
CA SER A 21 -16.90 18.42 19.22
C SER A 21 -15.76 17.73 18.48
N ILE A 22 -15.93 16.46 18.09
CA ILE A 22 -14.95 15.74 17.26
C ILE A 22 -14.84 16.42 15.89
N ILE A 23 -15.96 16.77 15.25
CA ILE A 23 -15.95 17.49 13.95
C ILE A 23 -15.29 18.86 14.08
N ALA A 24 -15.54 19.60 15.16
CA ALA A 24 -14.93 20.91 15.40
C ALA A 24 -13.41 20.81 15.65
N VAL A 25 -12.95 19.78 16.36
CA VAL A 25 -11.52 19.50 16.54
C VAL A 25 -10.88 19.12 15.20
N LEU A 26 -11.52 18.27 14.40
CA LEU A 26 -11.04 17.89 13.07
C LEU A 26 -10.96 19.07 12.10
N GLY A 27 -11.96 19.97 12.13
CA GLY A 27 -11.96 21.21 11.37
C GLY A 27 -10.87 22.19 11.81
N PHE A 28 -10.53 22.24 13.11
CA PHE A 28 -9.42 23.08 13.60
C PHE A 28 -8.05 22.62 13.07
N PHE A 29 -7.88 21.33 12.76
CA PHE A 29 -6.68 20.78 12.12
C PHE A 29 -6.72 20.85 10.58
N GLY A 30 -7.73 21.49 9.98
CA GLY A 30 -7.82 21.69 8.52
C GLY A 30 -8.25 20.45 7.75
N ILE A 31 -8.88 19.47 8.41
CA ILE A 31 -9.41 18.26 7.76
C ILE A 31 -10.82 18.58 7.25
N ASP A 32 -10.90 19.14 6.04
CA ASP A 32 -12.16 19.54 5.40
C ASP A 32 -12.87 18.36 4.67
N ARG A 33 -12.19 17.22 4.53
CA ARG A 33 -12.72 16.03 3.83
C ARG A 33 -12.40 14.73 4.58
N PHE A 34 -13.33 13.78 4.53
CA PHE A 34 -13.12 12.41 5.03
C PHE A 34 -11.90 11.71 4.39
N ASP A 35 -11.53 12.10 3.16
CA ASP A 35 -10.34 11.61 2.47
C ASP A 35 -9.03 12.08 3.13
N ASP A 36 -9.01 13.29 3.73
CA ASP A 36 -7.84 13.79 4.45
C ASP A 36 -7.66 13.09 5.80
N LEU A 37 -8.77 12.66 6.43
CA LEU A 37 -8.74 11.79 7.61
C LEU A 37 -8.15 10.41 7.28
N LYS A 38 -8.45 9.85 6.10
CA LYS A 38 -7.85 8.59 5.63
C LYS A 38 -6.36 8.74 5.30
N ARG A 39 -5.95 9.86 4.68
CA ARG A 39 -4.53 10.18 4.43
C ARG A 39 -3.74 10.37 5.72
N ALA A 40 -4.34 10.95 6.75
CA ALA A 40 -3.73 11.06 8.07
C ALA A 40 -3.61 9.71 8.82
N VAL A 41 -4.24 8.64 8.28
CA VAL A 41 -4.33 7.30 8.88
C VAL A 41 -3.55 6.25 8.07
N ALA A 42 -2.74 6.64 7.07
CA ALA A 42 -1.74 5.71 6.55
C ALA A 42 -0.80 5.33 7.70
N SER A 43 -0.77 4.06 8.08
CA SER A 43 0.08 3.64 9.19
C SER A 43 1.54 3.89 8.81
N PRO A 44 2.40 4.35 9.74
CA PRO A 44 3.82 4.58 9.45
C PRO A 44 4.50 3.35 8.83
N GLU A 45 4.06 2.16 9.25
CA GLU A 45 4.42 0.85 8.72
C GLU A 45 4.04 0.65 7.25
N GLN A 46 2.83 1.04 6.86
CA GLN A 46 2.40 1.04 5.46
C GLN A 46 3.24 2.02 4.63
N ALA A 47 3.55 3.17 5.22
CA ALA A 47 4.38 4.18 4.59
C ALA A 47 5.80 3.63 4.29
N GLU A 48 6.41 3.04 5.31
CA GLU A 48 7.73 2.41 5.25
C GLU A 48 7.77 1.23 4.27
N ALA A 49 6.76 0.37 4.27
CA ALA A 49 6.66 -0.75 3.34
C ALA A 49 6.66 -0.27 1.87
N CYS A 50 5.84 0.73 1.55
CA CYS A 50 5.76 1.30 0.20
C CYS A 50 7.07 2.03 -0.19
N GLU A 51 7.69 2.79 0.71
CA GLU A 51 9.01 3.42 0.49
C GLU A 51 10.08 2.35 0.19
N LYS A 52 10.18 1.32 1.02
CA LYS A 52 11.13 0.21 0.85
C LYS A 52 10.93 -0.51 -0.49
N ALA A 53 9.68 -0.77 -0.86
CA ALA A 53 9.35 -1.39 -2.14
C ALA A 53 9.73 -0.50 -3.33
N ARG A 54 9.50 0.82 -3.24
CA ARG A 54 9.89 1.80 -4.29
C ARG A 54 11.41 1.90 -4.44
N ALA A 55 12.14 2.00 -3.33
CA ALA A 55 13.59 2.04 -3.35
C ALA A 55 14.15 0.79 -4.04
N ALA A 56 13.65 -0.40 -3.68
CA ALA A 56 14.08 -1.65 -4.28
C ALA A 56 13.86 -1.71 -5.81
N VAL A 57 12.72 -1.20 -6.30
CA VAL A 57 12.46 -1.12 -7.74
C VAL A 57 13.34 -0.05 -8.42
N GLY A 58 13.53 1.10 -7.78
CA GLY A 58 14.39 2.18 -8.29
C GLY A 58 15.83 1.72 -8.52
N ASP A 59 16.38 0.94 -7.58
CA ASP A 59 17.73 0.37 -7.68
C ASP A 59 17.85 -0.70 -8.79
N ALA A 60 16.74 -1.36 -9.13
CA ALA A 60 16.70 -2.35 -10.21
C ALA A 60 16.40 -1.74 -11.58
N ALA A 61 15.82 -0.54 -11.64
CA ALA A 61 15.34 0.14 -12.84
C ALA A 61 16.48 0.85 -13.61
N ASP A 62 17.45 0.08 -14.07
CA ASP A 62 18.25 0.49 -15.23
C ASP A 62 17.53 0.08 -16.52
N ALA A 63 17.48 0.99 -17.50
CA ALA A 63 16.68 0.94 -18.72
C ALA A 63 16.53 -0.46 -19.38
N PRO A 64 15.38 -0.75 -20.02
CA PRO A 64 15.11 -2.03 -20.66
C PRO A 64 16.09 -2.25 -21.82
N SER A 65 17.20 -2.92 -21.52
CA SER A 65 18.13 -3.43 -22.50
C SER A 65 17.97 -4.93 -22.57
N LEU A 66 18.11 -5.51 -23.76
CA LEU A 66 18.09 -6.97 -24.00
C LEU A 66 19.19 -7.74 -23.22
N ARG A 67 20.00 -7.04 -22.43
CA ARG A 67 20.99 -7.56 -21.49
C ARG A 67 20.59 -7.22 -20.06
N VAL A 68 19.39 -7.65 -19.69
CA VAL A 68 18.91 -7.55 -18.31
C VAL A 68 19.86 -8.37 -17.44
N ASN A 69 20.62 -7.72 -16.58
CA ASN A 69 21.51 -8.43 -15.66
C ASN A 69 20.66 -9.07 -14.54
N PRO A 70 20.54 -10.41 -14.47
CA PRO A 70 19.71 -11.06 -13.46
C PRO A 70 20.15 -10.72 -12.03
N ALA A 71 21.43 -10.37 -11.84
CA ALA A 71 21.96 -9.97 -10.54
C ALA A 71 21.32 -8.69 -9.98
N LYS A 72 20.76 -7.82 -10.84
CA LYS A 72 20.04 -6.61 -10.40
C LYS A 72 18.63 -6.90 -9.91
N TYR A 73 17.98 -7.92 -10.47
CA TYR A 73 16.60 -8.29 -10.12
C TYR A 73 16.51 -9.37 -9.03
N SER A 74 17.57 -10.16 -8.87
CA SER A 74 17.68 -11.17 -7.80
C SER A 74 17.37 -10.62 -6.39
N PRO A 75 17.94 -9.47 -5.95
CA PRO A 75 17.65 -8.93 -4.61
C PRO A 75 16.23 -8.36 -4.48
N LEU A 76 15.57 -7.97 -5.59
CA LEU A 76 14.27 -7.30 -5.58
C LEU A 76 13.18 -8.17 -4.94
N ALA A 77 13.16 -9.47 -5.25
CA ALA A 77 12.21 -10.40 -4.65
C ALA A 77 12.40 -10.53 -3.12
N GLY A 78 13.63 -10.36 -2.61
CA GLY A 78 13.90 -10.31 -1.17
C GLY A 78 13.34 -9.03 -0.55
N ALA A 79 13.72 -7.88 -1.13
CA ALA A 79 13.30 -6.57 -0.64
C ALA A 79 11.77 -6.38 -0.63
N LEU A 80 11.06 -6.89 -1.64
CA LEU A 80 9.59 -6.86 -1.69
C LEU A 80 8.93 -7.74 -0.62
N ARG A 81 9.53 -8.90 -0.27
CA ARG A 81 9.04 -9.72 0.86
C ARG A 81 9.31 -9.04 2.20
N GLU A 82 10.47 -8.39 2.34
CA GLU A 82 10.76 -7.62 3.54
C GLU A 82 9.77 -6.46 3.69
N ALA A 83 9.49 -5.72 2.61
CA ALA A 83 8.48 -4.68 2.60
C ALA A 83 7.09 -5.23 2.97
N ALA A 84 6.71 -6.41 2.45
CA ALA A 84 5.46 -7.06 2.82
C ALA A 84 5.38 -7.41 4.33
N GLY A 85 6.52 -7.72 4.96
CA GLY A 85 6.61 -8.00 6.39
C GLY A 85 6.59 -6.75 7.28
N LEU A 86 6.75 -5.56 6.72
CA LEU A 86 6.70 -4.29 7.46
C LEU A 86 5.28 -3.73 7.62
N THR A 87 4.28 -4.29 6.95
CA THR A 87 2.91 -3.76 6.95
C THR A 87 1.91 -4.75 7.52
N GLU A 88 1.02 -4.26 8.38
CA GLU A 88 -0.15 -5.03 8.85
C GLU A 88 -1.32 -5.01 7.84
N ASP A 89 -1.24 -4.16 6.81
CA ASP A 89 -2.22 -4.12 5.73
C ASP A 89 -2.11 -5.39 4.88
N LYS A 90 -3.05 -6.32 5.12
CA LYS A 90 -3.12 -7.61 4.41
C LYS A 90 -3.20 -7.45 2.89
N GLU A 91 -3.83 -6.39 2.40
CA GLU A 91 -3.96 -6.14 0.97
C GLU A 91 -2.64 -5.67 0.36
N LEU A 92 -1.96 -4.72 1.01
CA LEU A 92 -0.61 -4.29 0.59
C LEU A 92 0.37 -5.45 0.67
N GLY A 93 0.41 -6.17 1.80
CA GLY A 93 1.29 -7.32 2.00
C GLY A 93 1.08 -8.39 0.93
N ARG A 94 -0.17 -8.71 0.60
CA ARG A 94 -0.50 -9.66 -0.49
C ARG A 94 0.03 -9.18 -1.85
N ARG A 95 -0.13 -7.90 -2.19
CA ARG A 95 0.34 -7.36 -3.48
C ARG A 95 1.87 -7.34 -3.57
N LEU A 96 2.55 -6.99 -2.48
CA LEU A 96 4.01 -7.03 -2.37
C LEU A 96 4.54 -8.47 -2.49
N HIS A 97 3.91 -9.44 -1.84
CA HIS A 97 4.24 -10.86 -2.01
C HIS A 97 4.06 -11.35 -3.44
N ALA A 98 2.93 -11.02 -4.09
CA ALA A 98 2.70 -11.37 -5.48
C ALA A 98 3.78 -10.77 -6.41
N SER A 99 4.19 -9.52 -6.13
CA SER A 99 5.27 -8.88 -6.89
C SER A 99 6.61 -9.58 -6.66
N ALA A 100 6.95 -9.94 -5.42
CA ALA A 100 8.15 -10.71 -5.12
C ALA A 100 8.19 -12.07 -5.83
N GLU A 101 7.07 -12.78 -5.90
CA GLU A 101 6.94 -14.04 -6.63
C GLU A 101 7.15 -13.85 -8.13
N ALA A 102 6.54 -12.82 -8.72
CA ALA A 102 6.67 -12.51 -10.13
C ALA A 102 8.12 -12.15 -10.51
N PHE A 103 8.79 -11.30 -9.72
CA PHE A 103 10.21 -10.97 -9.94
C PHE A 103 11.15 -12.17 -9.71
N SER A 104 10.81 -13.06 -8.78
CA SER A 104 11.55 -14.31 -8.59
C SER A 104 11.41 -15.24 -9.79
N ALA A 105 10.20 -15.38 -10.33
CA ALA A 105 9.95 -16.14 -11.56
C ALA A 105 10.69 -15.53 -12.76
N TYR A 106 10.66 -14.20 -12.90
CA TYR A 106 11.38 -13.49 -13.96
C TYR A 106 12.89 -13.73 -13.87
N THR A 107 13.49 -13.55 -12.70
CA THR A 107 14.93 -13.77 -12.48
C THR A 107 15.32 -15.23 -12.78
N ARG A 108 14.50 -16.20 -12.36
CA ARG A 108 14.75 -17.63 -12.69
C ARG A 108 14.71 -17.89 -14.19
N ALA A 109 13.76 -17.29 -14.90
CA ALA A 109 13.66 -17.45 -16.35
C ALA A 109 14.84 -16.80 -17.09
N LEU A 110 15.31 -15.63 -16.62
CA LEU A 110 16.54 -15.00 -17.14
C LEU A 110 17.78 -15.87 -16.93
N VAL A 111 17.96 -16.42 -15.72
CA VAL A 111 19.09 -17.32 -15.41
C VAL A 111 19.04 -18.61 -16.24
N ALA A 112 17.84 -19.11 -16.54
CA ALA A 112 17.65 -20.28 -17.39
C ALA A 112 17.76 -19.96 -18.90
N GLU A 113 17.99 -18.71 -19.28
CA GLU A 113 18.03 -18.21 -20.67
C GLU A 113 16.74 -18.54 -21.47
N ASP A 114 15.63 -18.77 -20.77
CA ASP A 114 14.31 -19.07 -21.35
C ASP A 114 13.60 -17.75 -21.68
N THR A 115 13.95 -17.19 -22.84
CA THR A 115 13.46 -15.87 -23.28
C THR A 115 11.93 -15.77 -23.30
N LYS A 116 11.22 -16.84 -23.70
CA LYS A 116 9.76 -16.85 -23.71
C LYS A 116 9.20 -16.74 -22.30
N ARG A 117 9.66 -17.59 -21.37
CA ARG A 117 9.23 -17.51 -19.96
C ARG A 117 9.65 -16.21 -19.30
N ALA A 118 10.82 -15.67 -19.66
CA ALA A 118 11.30 -14.40 -19.13
C ALA A 118 10.36 -13.26 -19.54
N TRP A 119 9.89 -13.22 -20.79
CA TRP A 119 8.91 -12.23 -21.24
C TRP A 119 7.56 -12.35 -20.53
N GLU A 120 7.03 -13.56 -20.39
CA GLU A 120 5.76 -13.81 -19.67
C GLU A 120 5.87 -13.39 -18.19
N ALA A 121 6.96 -13.77 -17.52
CA ALA A 121 7.20 -13.43 -16.13
C ALA A 121 7.48 -11.93 -15.94
N HIS A 122 8.13 -11.26 -16.89
CA HIS A 122 8.34 -9.81 -16.88
C HIS A 122 7.01 -9.06 -16.96
N ALA A 123 6.09 -9.48 -17.83
CA ALA A 123 4.76 -8.89 -17.92
C ALA A 123 3.99 -8.99 -16.59
N LEU A 124 4.05 -10.15 -15.93
CA LEU A 124 3.45 -10.36 -14.61
C LEU A 124 4.14 -9.53 -13.51
N ALA A 125 5.46 -9.39 -13.57
CA ALA A 125 6.22 -8.55 -12.64
C ALA A 125 5.81 -7.08 -12.77
N ASN A 126 5.66 -6.57 -13.99
CA ASN A 126 5.18 -5.20 -14.22
C ASN A 126 3.75 -5.00 -13.75
N GLN A 127 2.84 -5.94 -14.08
CA GLN A 127 1.44 -5.85 -13.63
C GLN A 127 1.33 -5.87 -12.10
N SER A 128 2.07 -6.75 -11.42
CA SER A 128 2.08 -6.81 -9.96
C SER A 128 2.72 -5.57 -9.34
N GLN A 129 3.74 -4.99 -9.98
CA GLN A 129 4.34 -3.72 -9.58
C GLN A 129 3.34 -2.57 -9.68
N GLU A 130 2.64 -2.43 -10.80
CA GLU A 130 1.58 -1.44 -10.99
C GLU A 130 0.48 -1.59 -9.94
N SER A 131 0.13 -2.83 -9.58
CA SER A 131 -0.88 -3.16 -8.59
C SER A 131 -0.56 -2.63 -7.20
N TRP A 132 0.64 -2.85 -6.65
CA TRP A 132 0.99 -2.31 -5.33
C TRP A 132 1.34 -0.83 -5.37
N THR A 133 1.98 -0.33 -6.44
CA THR A 133 2.31 1.10 -6.56
C THR A 133 1.05 1.95 -6.64
N SER A 134 0.02 1.50 -7.36
CA SER A 134 -1.29 2.16 -7.40
C SER A 134 -1.99 2.10 -6.05
N TYR A 135 -1.85 0.98 -5.32
CA TYR A 135 -2.38 0.85 -3.97
C TYR A 135 -1.74 1.84 -3.00
N CYS A 136 -0.41 1.96 -2.99
CA CYS A 136 0.30 2.95 -2.17
C CYS A 136 -0.18 4.38 -2.48
N LYS A 137 -0.24 4.75 -3.77
CA LYS A 137 -0.70 6.08 -4.20
C LYS A 137 -2.14 6.38 -3.75
N ALA A 138 -3.04 5.40 -3.86
CA ALA A 138 -4.43 5.54 -3.46
C ALA A 138 -4.60 5.72 -1.94
N ASN A 139 -3.66 5.19 -1.15
CA ASN A 139 -3.65 5.28 0.31
C ASN A 139 -2.75 6.40 0.85
N GLY A 140 -2.28 7.31 -0.01
CA GLY A 140 -1.54 8.50 0.42
C GLY A 140 -0.09 8.23 0.79
N VAL A 141 0.47 7.11 0.32
CA VAL A 141 1.90 6.79 0.43
C VAL A 141 2.56 6.91 -0.92
#